data_AF-A0A7D5RYY7-F1
#
_entry.id   AF-A0A7D5RYY7-F1
#
_cell.length_a   1.000
_cell.length_b   1.000
_cell.length_c   1.000
_cell.angle_alpha   90.00
_cell.angle_beta   90.00
_cell.angle_gamma   90.00
#
_symmetry.space_group_name_H-M   'P 1'
#
loop_
_entity.id
_entity.type
_entity.pdbx_description
1 polymer ?
#
loop_
_entity_poly.entity_id
_entity_poly.type
_entity_poly.pdbx_seq_one_letter_code
_entity_poly.pdbx_strand_id
1 'polypeptide(L)'
;MSKVSLEVPGKSSKQCYDRWINHVDPSLDKSPWTNKEISIIKQHGKDGKWVQLSKTLQEQFPNKTTHRAPNDLKNYWYSNFEKVS
;
A
#
# COMPACT_ATOMS: atom_id res chain seq x y z
N MET A 1 -25.96 -6.74 -6.60
CA MET A 1 -25.48 -6.48 -5.23
C MET A 1 -24.62 -7.66 -4.82
N SER A 2 -23.33 -7.44 -4.60
CA SER A 2 -22.26 -8.46 -4.65
C SER A 2 -22.28 -9.44 -3.47
N LYS A 3 -22.16 -10.73 -3.80
CA LYS A 3 -22.31 -11.93 -2.96
C LYS A 3 -21.28 -12.08 -1.83
N VAL A 4 -20.29 -11.18 -1.72
CA VAL A 4 -19.13 -11.31 -0.81
C VAL A 4 -19.42 -10.77 0.59
N SER A 5 -20.50 -10.00 0.78
CA SER A 5 -20.83 -9.42 2.10
C SER A 5 -21.48 -10.40 3.09
N LEU A 6 -21.87 -11.60 2.66
CA LEU A 6 -22.65 -12.54 3.50
C LEU A 6 -21.79 -13.45 4.39
N GLU A 7 -20.49 -13.56 4.11
CA GLU A 7 -19.59 -14.54 4.75
C GLU A 7 -18.88 -14.00 6.01
N VAL A 8 -18.99 -12.69 6.31
CA VAL A 8 -18.37 -12.09 7.51
C VAL A 8 -19.37 -11.21 8.26
N PRO A 9 -20.07 -11.75 9.27
CA PRO A 9 -21.02 -10.99 10.08
C PRO A 9 -20.37 -9.73 10.67
N GLY A 10 -21.01 -8.57 10.49
CA GLY A 10 -20.56 -7.29 11.08
C GLY A 10 -19.43 -6.56 10.33
N LYS A 11 -19.04 -7.00 9.12
CA LYS A 11 -18.12 -6.24 8.25
C LYS A 11 -18.85 -5.62 7.07
N SER A 12 -18.56 -4.35 6.78
CA SER A 12 -19.04 -3.69 5.57
C SER A 12 -18.20 -4.08 4.36
N SER A 13 -18.78 -4.02 3.16
CA SER A 13 -18.07 -4.26 1.90
C SER A 13 -16.79 -3.40 1.76
N LYS A 14 -16.80 -2.18 2.32
CA LYS A 14 -15.64 -1.30 2.37
C LYS A 14 -14.51 -1.90 3.20
N GLN A 15 -14.80 -2.42 4.39
CA GLN A 15 -13.79 -3.05 5.25
C GLN A 15 -13.19 -4.30 4.61
N CYS A 16 -14.00 -5.09 3.90
CA CYS A 16 -13.51 -6.25 3.15
C CYS A 16 -12.58 -5.83 2.00
N TYR A 17 -12.96 -4.79 1.25
CA TYR A 17 -12.12 -4.24 0.20
C TYR A 17 -10.81 -3.66 0.73
N ASP A 18 -10.86 -2.87 1.80
CA ASP A 18 -9.68 -2.31 2.46
C ASP A 18 -8.74 -3.42 2.95
N ARG A 19 -9.28 -4.52 3.49
CA ARG A 19 -8.48 -5.68 3.90
C ARG A 19 -7.83 -6.37 2.70
N TRP A 20 -8.55 -6.49 1.58
CA TRP A 20 -8.02 -7.08 0.36
C TRP A 20 -6.80 -6.30 -0.14
N ILE A 21 -6.99 -5.01 -0.45
CA ILE A 21 -5.97 -4.16 -1.09
C ILE A 21 -4.74 -3.91 -0.21
N ASN A 22 -4.84 -4.05 1.12
CA ASN A 22 -3.73 -3.78 2.03
C ASN A 22 -3.03 -5.04 2.54
N HIS A 23 -3.66 -6.21 2.49
CA HIS A 23 -3.13 -7.39 3.20
C HIS A 23 -3.30 -8.73 2.49
N VAL A 24 -4.43 -8.94 1.80
CA VAL A 24 -4.81 -10.27 1.27
C VAL A 24 -4.45 -10.42 -0.20
N ASP A 25 -4.41 -9.34 -0.98
CA ASP A 25 -4.07 -9.39 -2.40
C ASP A 25 -2.68 -10.06 -2.60
N PRO A 26 -2.61 -11.20 -3.33
CA PRO A 26 -1.36 -11.93 -3.54
C PRO A 26 -0.35 -11.18 -4.41
N SER A 27 -0.79 -10.14 -5.12
CA SER A 27 0.11 -9.25 -5.87
C SER A 27 0.77 -8.19 -5.00
N LEU A 28 0.51 -8.17 -3.68
CA LEU A 28 1.23 -7.32 -2.74
C LEU A 28 2.66 -7.78 -2.53
N ASP A 29 3.59 -6.86 -2.72
CA ASP A 29 4.99 -7.08 -2.44
C ASP A 29 5.30 -6.87 -0.97
N LYS A 30 5.73 -7.95 -0.30
CA LYS A 30 6.16 -7.98 1.10
C LYS A 30 7.67 -8.15 1.26
N SER A 31 8.43 -8.08 0.15
CA SER A 31 9.89 -8.14 0.17
C SER A 31 10.49 -6.90 0.84
N PRO A 32 11.77 -6.94 1.25
CA PRO A 32 12.46 -5.76 1.77
C PRO A 32 12.40 -4.57 0.80
N TRP A 33 12.39 -3.35 1.36
CA TRP A 33 12.39 -2.13 0.56
C TRP A 33 13.70 -1.96 -0.19
N THR A 34 13.62 -1.71 -1.50
CA THR A 34 14.79 -1.42 -2.33
C THR A 34 15.23 0.04 -2.17
N ASN A 35 16.52 0.32 -2.39
CA ASN A 35 17.04 1.70 -2.32
C ASN A 35 16.29 2.67 -3.23
N LYS A 36 15.84 2.22 -4.42
CA LYS A 36 15.05 3.05 -5.35
C LYS A 36 13.64 3.32 -4.82
N GLU A 37 12.97 2.34 -4.21
CA GLU A 37 11.68 2.58 -3.54
C GLU A 37 11.86 3.58 -2.39
N ILE A 38 12.90 3.40 -1.57
CA ILE A 38 13.20 4.28 -0.43
C ILE A 38 13.45 5.72 -0.89
N SER A 39 14.21 5.94 -1.96
CA SER A 39 14.47 7.28 -2.48
C SER A 39 13.19 7.97 -2.95
N ILE A 40 12.31 7.24 -3.63
CA ILE A 40 11.02 7.77 -4.11
C ILE A 40 10.09 8.09 -2.92
N ILE A 41 10.03 7.21 -1.91
CA ILE A 41 9.27 7.46 -0.68
C ILE A 41 9.80 8.69 0.05
N LYS A 42 11.13 8.85 0.13
CA LYS A 42 11.74 10.03 0.76
C LYS A 42 11.37 11.32 0.03
N GLN A 43 11.30 11.30 -1.29
CA GLN A 43 10.99 12.46 -2.13
C GLN A 43 9.52 12.90 -2.01
N HIS A 44 8.59 11.94 -2.00
CA HIS A 44 7.16 12.20 -2.12
C HIS A 44 6.33 11.92 -0.86
N GLY A 45 6.89 11.25 0.15
CA GLY A 45 6.14 10.80 1.33
C GLY A 45 5.59 11.95 2.17
N LYS A 46 6.26 13.10 2.18
CA LYS A 46 5.77 14.34 2.83
C LYS A 46 4.43 14.83 2.28
N ASP A 47 4.07 14.47 1.04
CA ASP A 47 2.83 14.90 0.41
C ASP A 47 1.62 14.11 0.93
N GLY A 48 1.83 13.00 1.65
CA GLY A 48 0.77 12.16 2.22
C GLY A 48 -0.11 11.44 1.19
N LYS A 49 0.23 11.50 -0.10
CA LYS A 49 -0.57 10.96 -1.23
C LYS A 49 -0.24 9.49 -1.50
N TRP A 50 -0.48 8.61 -0.53
CA TRP A 50 -0.03 7.20 -0.55
C TRP A 50 -0.55 6.38 -1.75
N VAL A 51 -1.81 6.59 -2.15
CA VAL A 51 -2.38 5.88 -3.32
C VAL A 51 -1.67 6.30 -4.60
N GLN A 52 -1.39 7.59 -4.77
CA GLN A 52 -0.65 8.08 -5.93
C GLN A 52 0.79 7.58 -5.92
N LEU A 53 1.44 7.59 -4.75
CA LEU A 53 2.81 7.11 -4.60
C LEU A 53 2.95 5.62 -4.93
N SER A 54 1.98 4.79 -4.53
CA SER A 54 1.91 3.37 -4.89
C SER A 54 1.88 3.17 -6.41
N LYS A 55 1.04 3.93 -7.13
CA LYS A 55 0.99 3.91 -8.59
C LYS A 55 2.30 4.37 -9.24
N THR A 56 2.88 5.47 -8.76
CA THR A 56 4.16 5.97 -9.26
C THR A 56 5.28 4.96 -9.05
N LEU A 57 5.31 4.25 -7.91
CA LEU A 57 6.27 3.16 -7.72
C LEU A 57 6.05 2.04 -8.75
N GLN A 58 4.81 1.62 -8.99
CA GLN A 58 4.52 0.59 -9.97
C GLN A 58 4.96 0.98 -11.40
N GLU A 59 4.69 2.22 -11.82
CA GLU A 59 5.13 2.77 -13.11
C GLU A 59 6.67 2.79 -13.24
N GLN A 60 7.40 2.96 -12.14
CA GLN A 60 8.86 2.93 -12.09
C GLN A 60 9.47 1.53 -12.17
N PHE A 61 8.65 0.49 -12.05
CA PHE A 61 9.04 -0.93 -12.13
C PHE A 61 8.05 -1.72 -13.01
N PRO A 62 7.96 -1.43 -14.32
CA PRO A 62 6.95 -2.02 -15.20
C PRO A 62 7.06 -3.55 -15.35
N ASN A 63 8.25 -4.11 -15.12
CA ASN A 63 8.50 -5.56 -15.17
C ASN A 63 8.15 -6.27 -13.85
N LYS A 64 7.76 -5.51 -12.81
CA LYS A 64 7.39 -6.06 -11.51
C LYS A 64 5.88 -6.27 -11.49
N THR A 65 5.47 -7.54 -11.42
CA THR A 65 4.06 -7.92 -11.34
C THR A 65 3.43 -7.66 -9.97
N THR A 66 4.27 -7.42 -8.96
CA THR A 66 3.85 -7.10 -7.60
C THR A 66 3.90 -5.60 -7.33
N HIS A 67 3.10 -5.13 -6.37
CA HIS A 67 2.99 -3.71 -6.03
C HIS A 67 2.99 -3.48 -4.52
N ARG A 68 3.32 -2.27 -4.06
CA ARG A 68 3.29 -1.89 -2.64
C ARG A 68 1.92 -1.34 -2.27
N ALA A 69 1.35 -1.78 -1.15
CA ALA A 69 0.09 -1.21 -0.69
C ALA A 69 0.31 0.25 -0.26
N PRO A 70 -0.69 1.14 -0.45
CA PRO A 70 -0.62 2.51 0.07
C PRO A 70 -0.36 2.56 1.58
N ASN A 71 -0.91 1.61 2.34
CA ASN A 71 -0.69 1.55 3.78
C ASN A 71 0.77 1.18 4.15
N ASP A 72 1.44 0.34 3.36
CA ASP A 72 2.84 -0.01 3.58
C ASP A 72 3.75 1.21 3.42
N LEU A 73 3.48 2.03 2.40
CA LEU A 73 4.21 3.27 2.14
C LEU A 73 4.04 4.27 3.29
N LYS A 74 2.81 4.46 3.74
CA LYS A 74 2.47 5.29 4.88
C LYS A 74 3.21 4.83 6.13
N ASN A 75 3.15 3.54 6.44
CA ASN A 75 3.79 2.97 7.63
C ASN A 75 5.31 3.11 7.54
N TYR A 76 5.90 2.84 6.38
CA TYR A 76 7.33 3.01 6.18
C TYR A 76 7.77 4.46 6.40
N TRP A 77 7.01 5.42 5.86
CA TRP A 77 7.32 6.84 6.02
C TRP A 77 7.30 7.29 7.49
N TYR A 78 6.22 7.02 8.22
CA TYR A 78 6.12 7.41 9.64
C TYR A 78 7.10 6.63 10.53
N SER A 79 7.53 5.45 10.13
CA SER A 79 8.52 4.69 10.91
C SER A 79 9.95 5.18 10.69
N ASN A 80 10.27 5.73 9.51
CA ASN A 80 11.65 6.00 9.10
C ASN A 80 12.00 7.47 8.86
N PHE A 81 11.03 8.31 8.54
CA PHE A 81 11.27 9.70 8.13
C PHE A 81 10.55 10.72 8.99
N GLU A 82 9.32 10.43 9.40
CA GLU A 82 8.53 11.31 10.25
C GLU A 82 8.36 10.64 11.62
N LYS A 83 9.33 10.85 12.50
CA LYS A 83 9.20 10.41 13.89
C LYS A 83 8.02 11.15 14.51
N VAL A 84 6.98 10.42 14.88
CA VAL A 84 5.95 10.92 15.79
C VAL A 84 6.64 11.09 17.14
N SER A 85 7.08 12.31 17.44
CA SER A 85 7.55 12.74 18.75
C SER A 85 6.36 12.95 19.69
#